data_AF-A0A6G2DI78-F1
#
_entry.id   AF-A0A6G2DI78-F1
#
_cell.length_a   1.000
_cell.length_b   1.000
_cell.length_c   1.000
_cell.angle_alpha   90.00
_cell.angle_beta   90.00
_cell.angle_gamma   90.00
#
_symmetry.space_group_name_H-M   'P 1'
#
loop_
_entity.id
_entity.type
_entity.pdbx_description
1 polymer ?
#
loop_
_entity_poly.entity_id
_entity_poly.type
_entity_poly.pdbx_seq_one_letter_code
_entity_poly.pdbx_strand_id
1 'polypeptide(L)' 'VYTPNMVEKDRNQLIQDIKDKLASVQLISPEVRALMDARKKPEENTDERKNGYIKDLYLEESFAETKANLDKLVKSLV' A
#
# COMPACT_ATOMS: atom_id res chain seq x y z
N VAL A 1 16.19 10.32 33.04
CA VAL A 1 15.42 10.95 31.95
C VAL A 1 15.67 10.11 30.71
N TYR A 2 14.63 9.59 30.06
CA TYR A 2 14.76 8.89 28.77
C TYR A 2 14.68 9.92 27.66
N THR A 3 15.68 9.96 26.78
CA THR A 3 15.66 10.76 25.56
C THR A 3 15.38 9.80 24.41
N PRO A 4 14.20 9.88 23.77
CA PRO A 4 13.89 9.04 22.62
C PRO A 4 14.94 9.19 21.51
N ASN A 5 15.27 8.10 20.83
CA ASN A 5 16.18 8.07 19.68
C ASN A 5 15.53 8.65 18.40
N MET A 6 14.71 9.68 18.53
CA MET A 6 14.10 10.42 17.43
C MET A 6 14.46 11.90 17.58
N VAL A 7 15.05 12.48 16.52
CA VAL A 7 15.13 13.93 16.42
C VAL A 7 13.72 14.44 16.15
N GLU A 8 13.19 15.29 17.04
CA GLU A 8 11.91 15.98 16.85
C GLU A 8 12.05 16.93 15.65
N LYS A 9 11.63 16.45 14.47
CA LYS A 9 11.62 17.20 13.22
C LYS A 9 10.17 17.40 12.81
N ASP A 10 9.84 18.60 12.32
CA ASP A 10 8.54 18.80 11.67
C ASP A 10 8.47 17.92 10.41
N ARG A 11 7.61 16.92 10.47
CA ARG A 11 7.36 15.92 9.41
C ARG A 11 5.97 16.07 8.81
N ASN A 12 5.24 17.14 9.14
CA ASN A 12 3.84 17.29 8.75
C ASN A 12 3.65 17.27 7.22
N GLN A 13 4.49 18.00 6.48
CA GLN A 13 4.44 18.01 5.01
C GLN A 13 4.73 16.61 4.44
N LEU A 14 5.78 15.95 4.93
CA LEU A 14 6.14 14.59 4.49
C LEU A 14 5.01 13.59 4.77
N ILE A 15 4.39 13.66 5.95
CA ILE A 15 3.26 12.82 6.33
C ILE A 15 2.08 13.05 5.39
N GLN A 16 1.77 14.31 5.07
CA GLN A 16 0.68 14.65 4.16
C GLN A 16 0.95 14.14 2.74
N ASP A 17 2.15 14.38 2.21
CA ASP A 17 2.54 13.91 0.87
C ASP A 17 2.46 12.39 0.73
N ILE A 18 2.90 11.65 1.76
CA ILE A 18 2.81 10.18 1.79
C ILE A 18 1.34 9.74 1.83
N LYS A 19 0.52 10.36 2.69
CA LYS A 19 -0.92 10.03 2.79
C LYS A 19 -1.63 10.22 1.47
N ASP A 20 -1.40 11.34 0.79
CA ASP A 20 -2.05 11.65 -0.50
C ASP A 20 -1.66 10.63 -1.57
N LYS A 21 -0.38 10.24 -1.60
CA LYS A 21 0.11 9.21 -2.51
C LYS A 21 -0.44 7.81 -2.21
N LEU A 22 -0.58 7.44 -0.93
CA LEU A 22 -1.15 6.15 -0.54
C LEU A 22 -2.67 6.10 -0.76
N ALA A 23 -3.36 7.23 -0.59
CA ALA A 23 -4.81 7.33 -0.77
C ALA A 23 -5.24 7.10 -2.23
N SER A 24 -4.40 7.43 -3.21
CA SER A 24 -4.70 7.23 -4.63
C SER A 24 -4.65 5.78 -5.09
N VAL A 25 -4.03 4.87 -4.32
CA VAL A 25 -3.85 3.47 -4.72
C VAL A 25 -5.18 2.70 -4.65
N GLN A 26 -5.46 1.89 -5.68
CA GLN A 26 -6.57 0.94 -5.71
C GLN A 26 -6.03 -0.50 -5.70
N LEU A 27 -6.75 -1.41 -5.03
CA LEU A 27 -6.34 -2.82 -4.92
C LEU A 27 -6.24 -3.49 -6.29
N ILE A 28 -7.17 -3.18 -7.20
CA ILE A 28 -7.14 -3.63 -8.59
C ILE A 28 -6.62 -2.48 -9.46
N SER A 29 -5.31 -2.41 -9.63
CA SER A 29 -4.63 -1.35 -10.39
C SER A 29 -3.38 -1.88 -11.11
N PRO A 30 -2.89 -1.17 -12.15
CA PRO A 30 -1.63 -1.52 -12.81
C PRO A 30 -0.46 -1.66 -11.84
N GLU A 31 -0.36 -0.77 -10.85
CA GLU A 31 0.72 -0.73 -9.87
C GLU A 31 0.72 -1.97 -8.97
N VAL A 32 -0.45 -2.40 -8.48
CA VAL A 32 -0.55 -3.62 -7.66
C VAL A 32 -0.26 -4.87 -8.49
N ARG A 33 -0.70 -4.91 -9.75
CA ARG A 33 -0.39 -6.03 -10.66
C ARG A 33 1.10 -6.14 -11.00
N ALA A 34 1.82 -5.02 -10.96
CA ALA A 34 3.26 -4.98 -11.17
C ALA A 34 4.04 -5.56 -9.98
N LEU A 35 3.45 -5.64 -8.79
CA LEU A 35 4.04 -6.30 -7.61
C LEU A 35 3.99 -7.84 -7.71
N MET A 36 3.20 -8.38 -8.65
CA MET A 36 3.09 -9.83 -8.83
C MET A 36 4.23 -10.36 -9.70
N ASP A 37 4.92 -11.39 -9.22
CA ASP A 37 5.90 -12.12 -10.01
C ASP A 37 5.27 -12.74 -11.26
N ALA A 38 6.07 -12.76 -12.34
CA ALA A 38 5.66 -13.41 -13.57
C ALA A 38 5.55 -14.93 -13.38
N ARG A 39 4.42 -15.50 -13.78
CA ARG A 39 4.22 -16.95 -13.84
C ARG A 39 4.89 -17.54 -15.08
N LYS A 40 5.11 -18.86 -15.07
CA LYS A 40 5.87 -19.56 -16.11
C LYS A 40 5.25 -19.45 -17.50
N LYS A 41 3.92 -19.41 -17.59
CA LYS A 41 3.21 -19.39 -18.88
C LYS A 41 2.71 -17.97 -19.20
N PRO A 42 2.89 -17.47 -20.44
CA PRO A 42 2.45 -16.12 -20.81
C PRO A 42 0.96 -15.86 -20.56
N GLU A 43 0.10 -16.84 -20.84
CA GLU A 43 -1.35 -16.75 -20.65
C GLU A 43 -1.80 -16.61 -19.18
N GLU A 44 -0.92 -16.93 -18.23
CA GLU A 44 -1.18 -16.74 -16.79
C GLU A 44 -0.87 -15.31 -16.32
N ASN A 45 -0.21 -14.50 -17.15
CA ASN A 45 0.26 -13.16 -16.78
C ASN A 45 -0.60 -12.03 -17.31
N THR A 46 -1.76 -12.34 -17.92
CA THR A 46 -2.69 -11.32 -18.39
C THR A 46 -3.26 -10.52 -17.22
N ASP A 47 -3.62 -9.27 -17.49
CA ASP A 47 -4.24 -8.37 -16.54
C ASP A 47 -5.46 -8.97 -15.84
N GLU A 48 -6.31 -9.67 -16.59
CA GLU A 48 -7.51 -10.33 -16.05
C GLU A 48 -7.17 -11.48 -15.10
N ARG A 49 -6.14 -12.27 -15.43
CA ARG A 49 -5.67 -13.36 -14.55
C ARG A 49 -5.06 -12.81 -13.27
N LYS A 50 -4.26 -11.73 -13.37
CA LYS A 50 -3.71 -11.03 -12.22
C LYS A 50 -4.80 -10.41 -11.33
N ASN A 51 -5.84 -9.82 -11.92
CA ASN A 51 -7.01 -9.36 -11.15
C ASN A 51 -7.65 -10.51 -10.35
N GLY A 52 -7.80 -11.69 -10.96
CA GLY A 52 -8.27 -12.89 -10.28
C GLY A 52 -7.37 -13.28 -9.11
N TYR A 53 -6.05 -13.35 -9.33
CA TYR A 53 -5.09 -13.69 -8.28
C TYR A 53 -5.11 -12.71 -7.10
N ILE A 54 -5.29 -11.41 -7.36
CA ILE A 54 -5.41 -10.41 -6.29
C ILE A 54 -6.70 -10.64 -5.47
N LYS A 55 -7.82 -10.93 -6.13
CA LYS A 55 -9.10 -11.26 -5.45
C LYS A 55 -8.99 -12.55 -4.63
N ASP A 56 -8.26 -13.54 -5.12
CA ASP A 56 -8.01 -14.80 -4.42
C ASP A 56 -7.17 -14.64 -3.13
N LEU A 57 -6.60 -13.44 -2.89
CA LEU A 57 -5.94 -13.11 -1.62
C LEU A 57 -6.92 -12.61 -0.54
N TYR A 58 -8.18 -12.31 -0.90
CA TYR A 58 -9.22 -11.85 0.02
C TYR A 58 -8.83 -10.62 0.84
N LEU A 59 -8.14 -9.66 0.23
CA LEU A 59 -7.60 -8.47 0.89
C LEU A 59 -8.53 -7.25 0.81
N GLU A 60 -9.70 -7.35 0.21
CA GLU A 60 -10.61 -6.23 -0.03
C GLU A 60 -10.95 -5.46 1.26
N GLU A 61 -11.32 -6.20 2.32
CA GLU A 61 -11.66 -5.61 3.61
C GLU A 61 -10.44 -5.04 4.33
N SER A 62 -9.35 -5.81 4.45
CA SER A 62 -8.12 -5.35 5.10
C SER A 62 -7.48 -4.16 4.38
N PHE A 63 -7.56 -4.11 3.06
CA PHE A 63 -7.08 -2.98 2.26
C PHE A 63 -7.94 -1.74 2.51
N ALA A 64 -9.27 -1.87 2.54
CA ALA A 64 -10.17 -0.77 2.87
C ALA A 64 -9.93 -0.25 4.29
N GLU A 65 -9.77 -1.14 5.28
CA GLU A 65 -9.43 -0.77 6.66
C GLU A 65 -8.08 -0.04 6.75
N THR A 66 -7.07 -0.52 6.04
CA THR A 66 -5.76 0.13 5.98
C THR A 66 -5.88 1.53 5.38
N LYS A 67 -6.69 1.70 4.32
CA LYS A 67 -6.95 3.01 3.72
C LYS A 67 -7.66 3.97 4.67
N ALA A 68 -8.61 3.48 5.45
CA ALA A 68 -9.29 4.28 6.48
C ALA A 68 -8.34 4.73 7.61
N ASN A 69 -7.26 3.96 7.85
CA ASN A 69 -6.31 4.19 8.94
C ASN A 69 -4.95 4.76 8.49
N LEU A 70 -4.83 5.31 7.28
CA LEU A 70 -3.56 5.80 6.72
C LEU A 70 -2.84 6.80 7.63
N ASP A 71 -3.57 7.67 8.33
CA ASP A 71 -2.98 8.65 9.24
C ASP A 71 -2.15 7.98 10.35
N LYS A 72 -2.71 6.95 10.98
CA LYS A 72 -2.06 6.18 12.04
C LYS A 72 -0.87 5.39 11.49
N LEU A 73 -1.05 4.77 10.32
CA LEU A 73 0.00 4.00 9.65
C LEU A 73 1.21 4.86 9.32
N VAL A 74 1.02 5.99 8.63
CA VAL A 74 2.11 6.87 8.19
C VAL A 74 2.86 7.47 9.38
N LYS A 75 2.15 7.91 10.43
CA LYS A 75 2.78 8.41 11.66
C LYS A 75 3.62 7.37 12.39
N SER A 76 3.32 6.08 12.22
CA SER A 76 4.07 4.99 12.86
C SER A 76 5.36 4.63 12.09
N LEU A 77 5.46 5.05 10.83
CA LEU A 77 6.60 4.74 9.94
C LEU A 77 7.67 5.85 9.89
N VAL A 78 7.28 7.09 10.21
CA VAL A 78 8.07 8.30 9.98
C VAL A 78 8.61 8.82 11.31
#